data_AF-A0A936A5U7-F1
#
_entry.id   AF-A0A936A5U7-F1
#
_cell.length_a   1.000
_cell.length_b   1.000
_cell.length_c   1.000
_cell.angle_alpha   90.00
_cell.angle_beta   90.00
_cell.angle_gamma   90.00
#
_symmetry.space_group_name_H-M   'P 1'
#
loop_
_entity.id
_entity.type
_entity.pdbx_description
1 polymer ?
#
loop_
_entity_poly.entity_id
_entity_poly.type
_entity_poly.pdbx_seq_one_letter_code
_entity_poly.pdbx_strand_id
1 'polypeptide(L)'
;MITNDFEGKHQRLVSKDDALIFLEDIKSGPAVQPLSKIIAKQSQCFKNAGVAHGTAYLLSDFQRSICDLDSNLVDSSLEINLVPIQSVEENNVSIDTAYFDSPVLLPGQTHALIYKVSNFGNSPVENLSTSYSINGQEYPGKPIFIQTGKSKIDTFYIKVPDQSWQKIIIKIKDFPVQFDDSYYMCCKTDQQIDVLVLYSKEIPVILLKALESIPFFKVKSQQQNQIDYSKLGSFRLIILNELADISTGMATELQKATQQACNLFIFPRPVTAQNDNIHLFSVLNIPQFTNFDTARKLATHANLDSDIFKDVFNPTRDQIKLPTSFGHYTLIGGAPYEQIVTFRDGQPMISRIKAGNASVFISACPLNQKFNDLSKNAEIFLPLLFKAAIASERNQNYTYDLSNNPQINLTLQENINEQDFIVSLIGPETFIPSFRISAKNLIIDLYDQLKTAGIYTINNKEELLAYSAFNDSRRESNLAVIRPEELSKYYGGFCKLINDNNNSDFTSVIKSERSGPFLWWYLLIASFIFLIIESLLIRFWKNH
;
A
#
# COMPACT_ATOMS: atom_id res chain seq x y z
N MET A 1 15.24 -31.59 4.09
CA MET A 1 15.42 -30.50 3.12
C MET A 1 14.36 -29.46 3.44
N ILE A 2 14.73 -28.18 3.54
CA ILE A 2 13.81 -27.07 3.79
C ILE A 2 13.98 -26.05 2.64
N THR A 3 12.87 -25.51 2.15
CA THR A 3 12.82 -24.46 1.12
C THR A 3 12.04 -23.25 1.65
N ASN A 4 12.09 -22.10 0.96
CA ASN A 4 11.39 -20.88 1.37
C ASN A 4 9.85 -21.02 1.38
N ASP A 5 9.30 -21.97 0.61
CA ASP A 5 7.85 -22.26 0.56
C ASP A 5 7.31 -22.93 1.82
N PHE A 6 8.18 -23.46 2.69
CA PHE A 6 7.82 -24.17 3.92
C PHE A 6 6.73 -25.26 3.75
N GLU A 7 6.72 -25.94 2.60
CA GLU A 7 5.78 -27.04 2.36
C GLU A 7 5.84 -28.10 3.46
N GLY A 8 4.68 -28.66 3.82
CA GLY A 8 4.58 -29.65 4.89
C GLY A 8 5.51 -30.86 4.70
N LYS A 9 5.76 -31.26 3.45
CA LYS A 9 6.68 -32.36 3.10
C LYS A 9 8.13 -32.10 3.51
N HIS A 10 8.53 -30.83 3.60
CA HIS A 10 9.88 -30.38 3.96
C HIS A 10 10.12 -30.28 5.48
N GLN A 11 9.10 -30.54 6.31
CA GLN A 11 9.18 -30.36 7.77
C GLN A 11 9.63 -31.61 8.55
N ARG A 12 10.20 -32.61 7.86
CA ARG A 12 10.74 -33.84 8.47
C ARG A 12 12.07 -34.24 7.85
N LEU A 13 12.89 -34.96 8.62
CA LEU A 13 14.07 -35.63 8.07
C LEU A 13 13.61 -36.81 7.20
N VAL A 14 14.25 -36.96 6.05
CA VAL A 14 13.92 -37.99 5.04
C VAL A 14 15.17 -38.74 4.63
N SER A 15 14.99 -39.89 3.96
CA SER A 15 16.10 -40.66 3.42
C SER A 15 16.80 -39.91 2.28
N LYS A 16 17.98 -40.39 1.86
CA LYS A 16 18.71 -39.82 0.73
C LYS A 16 17.87 -39.87 -0.56
N ASP A 17 17.21 -40.99 -0.82
CA ASP A 17 16.44 -41.20 -2.04
C ASP A 17 15.21 -40.28 -2.08
N ASP A 18 14.50 -40.14 -0.95
CA ASP A 18 13.39 -39.19 -0.82
C ASP A 18 13.84 -37.73 -0.98
N ALA A 19 15.02 -37.38 -0.45
CA ALA A 19 15.57 -36.04 -0.58
C ALA A 19 15.89 -35.68 -2.04
N LEU A 20 16.37 -36.65 -2.84
CA LEU A 20 16.60 -36.45 -4.28
C LEU A 20 15.30 -36.22 -5.03
N ILE A 21 14.24 -36.98 -4.72
CA ILE A 21 12.91 -36.77 -5.30
C ILE A 21 12.38 -35.38 -4.95
N PHE A 22 12.50 -34.96 -3.68
CA PHE A 22 12.06 -33.62 -3.27
C PHE A 22 12.84 -32.51 -3.96
N LEU A 23 14.11 -32.74 -4.28
CA LEU A 23 14.95 -31.78 -4.99
C LEU A 23 14.52 -31.62 -6.45
N GLU A 24 14.09 -32.69 -7.11
CA GLU A 24 13.51 -32.64 -8.46
C GLU A 24 12.15 -31.92 -8.50
N ASP A 25 11.40 -31.96 -7.40
CA ASP A 25 10.11 -31.27 -7.27
C ASP A 25 10.23 -29.76 -7.02
N ILE A 26 11.42 -29.24 -6.70
CA ILE A 26 11.60 -27.81 -6.38
C ILE A 26 11.34 -27.00 -7.64
N LYS A 27 10.39 -26.05 -7.53
CA LYS A 27 10.13 -25.04 -8.56
C LYS A 27 10.63 -23.69 -8.07
N SER A 28 11.09 -22.86 -8.99
CA SER A 28 11.35 -21.45 -8.71
C SER A 28 10.05 -20.76 -8.30
N GLY A 29 10.10 -19.92 -7.27
CA GLY A 29 8.94 -19.19 -6.74
C GLY A 29 9.35 -17.96 -5.94
N PRO A 30 8.42 -17.02 -5.70
CA PRO A 30 8.70 -15.71 -5.10
C PRO A 30 8.76 -15.74 -3.56
N ALA A 31 8.69 -16.93 -2.94
CA ALA A 31 8.70 -17.04 -1.49
C ALA A 31 10.08 -16.67 -0.94
N VAL A 32 10.10 -15.67 -0.05
CA VAL A 32 11.32 -15.20 0.61
C VAL A 32 11.17 -15.38 2.12
N GLN A 33 12.14 -16.06 2.75
CA GLN A 33 12.19 -16.21 4.20
C GLN A 33 13.51 -15.68 4.75
N PRO A 34 13.50 -14.98 5.89
CA PRO A 34 14.73 -14.65 6.60
C PRO A 34 15.49 -15.93 7.03
N LEU A 35 16.82 -15.88 6.99
CA LEU A 35 17.66 -17.04 7.33
C LEU A 35 17.42 -17.53 8.75
N SER A 36 17.14 -16.64 9.70
CA SER A 36 16.83 -16.98 11.10
C SER A 36 15.64 -17.95 11.20
N LYS A 37 14.60 -17.74 10.39
CA LYS A 37 13.38 -18.55 10.36
C LYS A 37 13.64 -19.93 9.75
N ILE A 38 14.46 -20.00 8.69
CA ILE A 38 14.90 -21.25 8.07
C ILE A 38 15.68 -22.11 9.07
N ILE A 39 16.65 -21.51 9.78
CA ILE A 39 17.47 -22.19 10.79
C ILE A 39 16.62 -22.66 11.97
N ALA A 40 15.72 -21.82 12.48
CA ALA A 40 14.81 -22.19 13.56
C ALA A 40 13.96 -23.42 13.18
N LYS A 41 13.43 -23.44 11.95
CA LYS A 41 12.66 -24.56 11.43
C LYS A 41 13.51 -25.83 11.29
N GLN A 42 14.74 -25.69 10.81
CA GLN A 42 15.69 -26.81 10.70
C GLN A 42 16.06 -27.39 12.08
N SER A 43 16.32 -26.53 13.07
CA SER A 43 16.57 -26.92 14.47
C SER A 43 15.39 -27.69 15.05
N GLN A 44 14.15 -27.24 14.81
CA GLN A 44 12.95 -27.95 15.23
C GLN A 44 12.83 -29.35 14.60
N CYS A 45 13.20 -29.50 13.31
CA CYS A 45 13.20 -30.80 12.64
C CYS A 45 14.22 -31.77 13.28
N PHE A 46 15.41 -31.29 13.63
CA PHE A 46 16.41 -32.11 14.34
C PHE A 46 15.93 -32.53 15.73
N LYS A 47 15.34 -31.60 16.50
CA LYS A 47 14.79 -31.89 17.83
C LYS A 47 13.68 -32.94 17.77
N ASN A 48 12.74 -32.80 16.83
CA ASN A 48 11.65 -33.75 16.65
C ASN A 48 12.13 -35.15 16.24
N ALA A 49 13.25 -35.23 15.52
CA ALA A 49 13.86 -36.50 15.13
C ALA A 49 14.80 -37.09 16.20
N GLY A 50 14.96 -36.44 17.36
CA GLY A 50 15.85 -36.90 18.43
C GLY A 50 17.34 -36.79 18.11
N VAL A 51 17.72 -35.93 17.16
CA VAL A 51 19.12 -35.72 16.76
C VAL A 51 19.77 -34.73 17.73
N ALA A 52 20.71 -35.22 18.54
CA ALA A 52 21.41 -34.41 19.55
C ALA A 52 22.40 -33.39 18.96
N HIS A 53 23.03 -33.72 17.83
CA HIS A 53 23.93 -32.83 17.09
C HIS A 53 23.60 -32.91 15.60
N GLY A 54 23.13 -31.81 15.03
CA GLY A 54 22.76 -31.71 13.61
C GLY A 54 23.79 -30.92 12.82
N THR A 55 24.03 -31.33 11.57
CA THR A 55 24.79 -30.52 10.60
C THR A 55 23.83 -30.00 9.53
N ALA A 56 23.76 -28.68 9.38
CA ALA A 56 22.96 -28.00 8.37
C ALA A 56 23.87 -27.40 7.29
N TYR A 57 23.45 -27.54 6.02
CA TYR A 57 24.07 -26.86 4.88
C TYR A 57 23.06 -25.88 4.32
N LEU A 58 23.40 -24.59 4.33
CA LEU A 58 22.58 -23.50 3.79
C LEU A 58 23.11 -23.13 2.41
N LEU A 59 22.38 -23.53 1.38
CA LEU A 59 22.64 -23.17 -0.01
C LEU A 59 21.81 -21.92 -0.31
N SER A 60 22.48 -20.80 -0.55
CA SER A 60 21.83 -19.50 -0.80
C SER A 60 22.78 -18.56 -1.51
N ASP A 61 22.23 -17.59 -2.22
CA ASP A 61 22.97 -16.43 -2.73
C ASP A 61 23.32 -15.40 -1.64
N PHE A 62 22.81 -15.55 -0.41
CA PHE A 62 23.05 -14.67 0.74
C PHE A 62 22.79 -13.19 0.44
N GLN A 63 21.67 -12.92 -0.24
CA GLN A 63 21.15 -11.56 -0.35
C GLN A 63 21.01 -10.92 1.03
N ARG A 64 21.40 -9.65 1.13
CA ARG A 64 21.36 -8.86 2.37
C ARG A 64 19.92 -8.73 2.90
N SER A 65 18.92 -8.78 2.03
CA SER A 65 17.50 -8.74 2.37
C SER A 65 17.04 -9.91 3.27
N ILE A 66 17.68 -11.07 3.16
CA ILE A 66 17.34 -12.28 3.93
C ILE A 66 18.34 -12.58 5.07
N CYS A 67 19.50 -11.93 5.07
CA CYS A 67 20.56 -12.14 6.04
C CYS A 67 20.28 -11.39 7.36
N ASP A 68 19.51 -12.01 8.27
CA ASP A 68 19.08 -11.44 9.55
C ASP A 68 19.62 -12.19 10.77
N LEU A 69 20.66 -13.02 10.61
CA LEU A 69 21.14 -13.89 11.66
C LEU A 69 21.80 -13.07 12.78
N ASP A 70 21.31 -13.25 14.00
CA ASP A 70 21.99 -12.79 15.22
C ASP A 70 22.64 -14.00 15.90
N SER A 71 23.87 -13.79 16.40
CA SER A 71 24.63 -14.70 17.25
C SER A 71 23.83 -15.32 18.40
N ASN A 72 22.83 -14.62 18.94
CA ASN A 72 22.01 -15.10 20.06
C ASN A 72 20.94 -16.14 19.66
N LEU A 73 20.71 -16.36 18.37
CA LEU A 73 19.63 -17.21 17.85
C LEU A 73 20.10 -18.64 17.47
N VAL A 74 21.40 -18.90 17.51
CA VAL A 74 21.98 -20.17 17.04
C VAL A 74 22.22 -21.12 18.22
N ASP A 75 21.50 -22.24 18.22
CA ASP A 75 21.67 -23.34 19.18
C ASP A 75 23.06 -23.98 18.99
N SER A 76 23.87 -24.06 20.06
CA SER A 76 25.23 -24.63 20.02
C SER A 76 25.29 -26.11 19.62
N SER A 77 24.15 -26.80 19.64
CA SER A 77 24.02 -28.19 19.17
C SER A 77 23.95 -28.32 17.64
N LEU A 78 23.80 -27.21 16.91
CA LEU A 78 23.67 -27.18 15.46
C LEU A 78 24.93 -26.63 14.79
N GLU A 79 25.57 -27.44 13.96
CA GLU A 79 26.67 -26.99 13.09
C GLU A 79 26.08 -26.42 11.80
N ILE A 80 26.39 -25.17 11.49
CA ILE A 80 25.84 -24.45 10.34
C ILE A 80 26.93 -24.20 9.30
N ASN A 81 26.75 -24.76 8.10
CA ASN A 81 27.64 -24.58 6.97
C ASN A 81 26.97 -23.66 5.91
N LEU A 82 27.59 -22.52 5.63
CA LEU A 82 27.12 -21.55 4.64
C LEU A 82 27.78 -21.84 3.28
N VAL A 83 26.97 -22.05 2.25
CA VAL A 83 27.41 -22.41 0.89
C VAL A 83 26.89 -21.34 -0.08
N PRO A 84 27.66 -20.27 -0.36
CA PRO A 84 27.23 -19.18 -1.22
C PRO A 84 27.14 -19.63 -2.67
N ILE A 85 25.99 -19.36 -3.32
CA ILE A 85 25.77 -19.58 -4.74
C ILE A 85 25.67 -18.20 -5.40
N GLN A 86 26.74 -17.76 -6.07
CA GLN A 86 26.77 -16.45 -6.72
C GLN A 86 26.37 -16.56 -8.19
N SER A 87 25.24 -15.95 -8.56
CA SER A 87 24.90 -15.69 -9.95
C SER A 87 25.59 -14.40 -10.42
N VAL A 88 26.18 -14.41 -11.60
CA VAL A 88 26.70 -13.20 -12.25
C VAL A 88 25.53 -12.51 -12.95
N GLU A 89 24.80 -11.65 -12.25
CA GLU A 89 23.77 -10.81 -12.88
C GLU A 89 24.25 -9.37 -13.04
N GLU A 90 24.27 -8.89 -14.28
CA GLU A 90 24.68 -7.52 -14.62
C GLU A 90 23.51 -6.53 -14.56
N ASN A 91 22.28 -6.98 -14.87
CA ASN A 91 21.08 -6.12 -14.93
C ASN A 91 19.95 -6.69 -14.09
N ASN A 92 19.42 -5.87 -13.18
CA ASN A 92 18.21 -6.16 -12.43
C ASN A 92 17.47 -4.85 -12.21
N VAL A 93 16.32 -4.71 -12.87
CA VAL A 93 15.49 -3.53 -12.78
C VAL A 93 14.08 -3.98 -12.40
N SER A 94 13.47 -3.29 -11.44
CA SER A 94 12.11 -3.60 -11.03
C SER A 94 11.23 -2.37 -10.89
N ILE A 95 9.92 -2.59 -11.00
CA ILE A 95 8.91 -1.58 -10.67
C ILE A 95 8.60 -1.67 -9.18
N ASP A 96 8.94 -0.62 -8.44
CA ASP A 96 8.74 -0.57 -6.99
C ASP A 96 7.26 -0.36 -6.64
N THR A 97 6.67 0.69 -7.22
CA THR A 97 5.32 1.18 -6.90
C THR A 97 4.69 1.90 -8.08
N ALA A 98 3.36 1.93 -8.10
CA ALA A 98 2.59 2.79 -8.98
C ALA A 98 1.33 3.30 -8.29
N TYR A 99 0.94 4.54 -8.57
CA TYR A 99 -0.26 5.18 -8.03
C TYR A 99 -0.73 6.32 -8.91
N PHE A 100 -2.02 6.63 -8.87
CA PHE A 100 -2.56 7.82 -9.50
C PHE A 100 -2.34 9.06 -8.63
N ASP A 101 -2.01 10.19 -9.26
CA ASP A 101 -1.88 11.48 -8.56
C ASP A 101 -3.24 12.02 -8.06
N SER A 102 -4.34 11.61 -8.70
CA SER A 102 -5.71 11.97 -8.31
C SER A 102 -6.34 10.89 -7.44
N PRO A 103 -7.00 11.25 -6.31
CA PRO A 103 -7.73 10.29 -5.47
C PRO A 103 -9.01 9.77 -6.15
N VAL A 104 -9.51 10.45 -7.19
CA VAL A 104 -10.72 10.07 -7.92
C VAL A 104 -10.39 9.97 -9.40
N LEU A 105 -10.74 8.83 -9.98
CA LEU A 105 -10.64 8.60 -11.42
C LEU A 105 -12.01 8.83 -12.04
N LEU A 106 -12.04 9.70 -13.04
CA LEU A 106 -13.22 10.03 -13.81
C LEU A 106 -13.10 9.46 -15.23
N PRO A 107 -14.15 8.79 -15.74
CA PRO A 107 -14.17 8.29 -17.10
C PRO A 107 -13.90 9.38 -18.15
N GLY A 108 -13.18 9.02 -19.21
CA GLY A 108 -12.91 9.89 -20.35
C GLY A 108 -11.87 10.99 -20.09
N GLN A 109 -11.47 11.21 -18.84
CA GLN A 109 -10.41 12.16 -18.47
C GLN A 109 -9.03 11.49 -18.49
N THR A 110 -8.01 12.32 -18.68
CA THR A 110 -6.60 11.89 -18.59
C THR A 110 -6.11 12.07 -17.16
N HIS A 111 -5.59 10.99 -16.59
CA HIS A 111 -5.02 10.95 -15.24
C HIS A 111 -3.54 10.59 -15.29
N ALA A 112 -2.75 11.19 -14.39
CA ALA A 112 -1.34 10.87 -14.24
C ALA A 112 -1.18 9.61 -13.37
N LEU A 113 -0.70 8.52 -13.97
CA LEU A 113 -0.23 7.32 -13.28
C LEU A 113 1.28 7.45 -13.07
N ILE A 114 1.66 7.71 -11.82
CA ILE A 114 3.05 7.83 -11.40
C ILE A 114 3.57 6.43 -11.07
N TYR A 115 4.77 6.10 -11.55
CA TYR A 115 5.42 4.84 -11.23
C TYR A 115 6.89 5.05 -10.92
N LYS A 116 7.42 4.21 -10.04
CA LYS A 116 8.82 4.22 -9.60
C LYS A 116 9.51 2.95 -10.07
N VAL A 117 10.65 3.12 -10.71
CA VAL A 117 11.51 2.02 -11.17
C VAL A 117 12.85 2.14 -10.50
N SER A 118 13.43 1.02 -10.08
CA SER A 118 14.75 0.95 -9.44
C SER A 118 15.68 0.01 -10.18
N ASN A 119 16.93 0.45 -10.37
CA ASN A 119 17.98 -0.37 -10.93
C ASN A 119 18.88 -0.92 -9.81
N PHE A 120 18.79 -2.23 -9.58
CA PHE A 120 19.58 -3.02 -8.65
C PHE A 120 20.73 -3.76 -9.33
N GLY A 121 20.85 -3.67 -10.65
CA GLY A 121 21.97 -4.23 -11.41
C GLY A 121 23.29 -3.51 -11.15
N ASN A 122 24.37 -4.05 -11.69
CA ASN A 122 25.73 -3.54 -11.54
C ASN A 122 26.12 -2.50 -12.61
N SER A 123 25.28 -2.32 -13.63
CA SER A 123 25.47 -1.36 -14.74
C SER A 123 24.28 -0.39 -14.89
N PRO A 124 24.49 0.83 -15.42
CA PRO A 124 23.41 1.73 -15.75
C PRO A 124 22.56 1.15 -16.89
N VAL A 125 21.26 1.39 -16.86
CA VAL A 125 20.33 0.99 -17.93
C VAL A 125 19.95 2.23 -18.73
N GLU A 126 20.33 2.26 -20.00
CA GLU A 126 20.20 3.49 -20.81
C GLU A 126 18.84 3.67 -21.46
N ASN A 127 18.25 2.59 -21.97
CA ASN A 127 17.01 2.60 -22.74
C ASN A 127 16.03 1.55 -22.21
N LEU A 128 15.67 1.62 -20.94
CA LEU A 128 14.67 0.71 -20.40
C LEU A 128 13.34 0.94 -21.10
N SER A 129 12.84 -0.06 -21.80
CA SER A 129 11.54 0.00 -22.47
C SER A 129 10.45 -0.13 -21.42
N THR A 130 9.56 0.87 -21.35
CA THR A 130 8.41 0.86 -20.46
C THR A 130 7.12 0.77 -21.29
N SER A 131 6.10 0.11 -20.77
CA SER A 131 4.75 0.12 -21.34
C SER A 131 3.71 -0.03 -20.24
N TYR A 132 2.47 0.30 -20.55
CA TYR A 132 1.34 -0.03 -19.69
C TYR A 132 0.21 -0.63 -20.52
N SER A 133 -0.60 -1.45 -19.89
CA SER A 133 -1.87 -1.91 -20.43
C SER A 133 -3.00 -1.41 -19.55
N ILE A 134 -4.13 -1.07 -20.17
CA ILE A 134 -5.38 -0.78 -19.46
C ILE A 134 -6.49 -1.59 -20.11
N ASN A 135 -7.15 -2.44 -19.31
CA ASN A 135 -8.19 -3.38 -19.74
C ASN A 135 -7.79 -4.25 -20.94
N GLY A 136 -6.52 -4.66 -21.00
CA GLY A 136 -5.97 -5.52 -22.05
C GLY A 136 -5.46 -4.78 -23.29
N GLN A 137 -5.65 -3.46 -23.39
CA GLN A 137 -5.07 -2.67 -24.47
C GLN A 137 -3.70 -2.12 -24.04
N GLU A 138 -2.65 -2.45 -24.78
CA GLU A 138 -1.27 -2.03 -24.49
C GLU A 138 -0.91 -0.69 -25.16
N TYR A 139 -0.13 0.11 -24.45
CA TYR A 139 0.37 1.41 -24.85
C TYR A 139 1.87 1.52 -24.54
N PRO A 140 2.70 1.95 -25.51
CA PRO A 140 4.12 2.12 -25.29
C PRO A 140 4.41 3.34 -24.41
N GLY A 141 5.40 3.20 -23.54
CA GLY A 141 5.98 4.27 -22.75
C GLY A 141 7.20 4.90 -23.44
N LYS A 142 7.73 5.95 -22.81
CA LYS A 142 9.03 6.51 -23.20
C LYS A 142 10.15 5.65 -22.59
N PRO A 143 11.27 5.47 -23.31
CA PRO A 143 12.43 4.80 -22.72
C PRO A 143 13.00 5.65 -21.59
N ILE A 144 13.50 4.99 -20.55
CA ILE A 144 14.07 5.65 -19.38
C ILE A 144 15.52 5.24 -19.13
N PHE A 145 16.36 6.23 -18.87
CA PHE A 145 17.72 6.06 -18.35
C PHE A 145 17.68 5.98 -16.82
N ILE A 146 18.35 4.98 -16.24
CA ILE A 146 18.48 4.79 -14.78
C ILE A 146 19.93 4.37 -14.45
N GLN A 147 20.60 5.14 -13.59
CA GLN A 147 21.91 4.78 -13.07
C GLN A 147 21.85 3.57 -12.12
N THR A 148 22.95 2.84 -12.01
CA THR A 148 23.14 1.76 -11.03
C THR A 148 22.81 2.22 -9.60
N GLY A 149 22.02 1.43 -8.89
CA GLY A 149 21.64 1.68 -7.49
C GLY A 149 20.75 2.92 -7.29
N LYS A 150 20.16 3.46 -8.37
CA LYS A 150 19.25 4.60 -8.32
C LYS A 150 17.84 4.18 -8.72
N SER A 151 16.89 4.99 -8.26
CA SER A 151 15.50 4.93 -8.71
C SER A 151 15.16 6.12 -9.58
N LYS A 152 14.20 5.94 -10.46
CA LYS A 152 13.59 7.00 -11.27
C LYS A 152 12.07 6.94 -11.11
N ILE A 153 11.46 8.12 -10.97
CA ILE A 153 10.01 8.29 -11.02
C ILE A 153 9.68 8.83 -12.40
N ASP A 154 8.68 8.23 -13.05
CA ASP A 154 8.15 8.68 -14.33
C ASP A 154 6.62 8.58 -14.32
N THR A 155 5.96 9.02 -15.40
CA THR A 155 4.51 9.21 -15.41
C THR A 155 3.90 8.79 -16.75
N PHE A 156 2.85 7.97 -16.68
CA PHE A 156 1.94 7.75 -17.80
C PHE A 156 0.71 8.64 -17.70
N TYR A 157 0.35 9.30 -18.79
CA TYR A 157 -0.90 10.07 -18.88
C TYR A 157 -1.98 9.19 -19.51
N ILE A 158 -2.77 8.55 -18.65
CA ILE A 158 -3.75 7.53 -19.06
C ILE A 158 -5.11 8.17 -19.23
N LYS A 159 -5.67 8.09 -20.44
CA LYS A 159 -7.09 8.38 -20.65
C LYS A 159 -7.92 7.21 -20.13
N VAL A 160 -8.64 7.42 -19.04
CA VAL A 160 -9.39 6.34 -18.37
C VAL A 160 -10.64 5.97 -19.20
N PRO A 161 -10.80 4.70 -19.62
CA PRO A 161 -11.99 4.22 -20.31
C PRO A 161 -13.27 4.37 -19.48
N ASP A 162 -14.43 4.45 -20.14
CA ASP A 162 -15.73 4.42 -19.47
C ASP A 162 -16.12 3.00 -19.05
N GLN A 163 -15.45 2.54 -18.00
CA GLN A 163 -15.71 1.29 -17.31
C GLN A 163 -15.64 1.54 -15.80
N SER A 164 -16.43 0.82 -15.01
CA SER A 164 -16.45 0.97 -13.55
C SER A 164 -15.16 0.50 -12.89
N TRP A 165 -14.42 -0.40 -13.53
CA TRP A 165 -13.14 -0.94 -13.09
C TRP A 165 -12.10 -0.83 -14.18
N GLN A 166 -10.87 -0.50 -13.78
CA GLN A 166 -9.71 -0.50 -14.66
C GLN A 166 -8.70 -1.50 -14.14
N LYS A 167 -8.29 -2.42 -15.03
CA LYS A 167 -7.22 -3.38 -14.82
C LYS A 167 -5.98 -2.83 -15.52
N ILE A 168 -4.97 -2.48 -14.75
CA ILE A 168 -3.76 -1.84 -15.24
C ILE A 168 -2.58 -2.77 -15.00
N ILE A 169 -1.72 -2.92 -16.00
CA ILE A 169 -0.46 -3.65 -15.87
C ILE A 169 0.64 -2.76 -16.44
N ILE A 170 1.61 -2.39 -15.62
CA ILE A 170 2.82 -1.71 -16.08
C ILE A 170 3.87 -2.78 -16.34
N LYS A 171 4.58 -2.69 -17.46
CA LYS A 171 5.63 -3.63 -17.82
C LYS A 171 6.92 -2.89 -18.12
N ILE A 172 8.03 -3.47 -17.71
CA ILE A 172 9.36 -3.07 -18.16
C ILE A 172 10.03 -4.24 -18.86
N LYS A 173 10.72 -3.93 -19.97
CA LYS A 173 11.53 -4.91 -20.71
C LYS A 173 12.93 -4.36 -20.85
N ASP A 174 13.89 -5.16 -20.40
CA ASP A 174 15.30 -4.91 -20.62
C ASP A 174 15.81 -5.76 -21.80
N PHE A 175 16.83 -5.26 -22.49
CA PHE A 175 17.54 -6.00 -23.54
C PHE A 175 19.03 -5.98 -23.17
N PRO A 176 19.78 -7.09 -23.30
CA PRO A 176 19.44 -8.35 -23.99
C PRO A 176 18.80 -9.43 -23.11
N VAL A 177 18.71 -9.22 -21.79
CA VAL A 177 18.11 -10.19 -20.86
C VAL A 177 16.61 -9.96 -20.77
N GLN A 178 15.82 -10.94 -21.19
CA GLN A 178 14.35 -10.88 -21.26
C GLN A 178 13.68 -10.99 -19.87
N PHE A 179 14.09 -10.17 -18.90
CA PHE A 179 13.30 -9.99 -17.70
C PHE A 179 12.09 -9.11 -18.05
N ASP A 180 10.89 -9.67 -17.90
CA ASP A 180 9.63 -8.92 -17.94
C ASP A 180 9.17 -8.73 -16.49
N ASP A 181 9.37 -7.53 -15.94
CA ASP A 181 8.75 -7.17 -14.66
C ASP A 181 7.41 -6.49 -14.93
N SER A 182 6.36 -7.13 -14.42
CA SER A 182 4.99 -6.64 -14.46
C SER A 182 4.55 -6.15 -13.08
N TYR A 183 3.96 -4.96 -13.05
CA TYR A 183 3.28 -4.42 -11.88
C TYR A 183 1.78 -4.32 -12.14
N TYR A 184 0.99 -5.04 -11.34
CA TYR A 184 -0.46 -5.11 -11.45
C TYR A 184 -1.12 -4.06 -10.57
N MET A 185 -2.12 -3.38 -11.11
CA MET A 185 -2.93 -2.42 -10.38
C MET A 185 -4.40 -2.55 -10.77
N CYS A 186 -5.29 -2.38 -9.81
CA CYS A 186 -6.73 -2.24 -10.05
C CYS A 186 -7.19 -0.92 -9.48
N CYS A 187 -8.13 -0.26 -10.17
CA CYS A 187 -8.80 0.90 -9.63
C CYS A 187 -10.27 0.93 -10.04
N LYS A 188 -11.07 1.59 -9.21
CA LYS A 188 -12.50 1.79 -9.44
C LYS A 188 -12.71 3.21 -9.93
N THR A 189 -13.50 3.36 -10.97
CA THR A 189 -13.83 4.66 -11.58
C THR A 189 -15.18 5.13 -11.06
N ASP A 190 -15.25 6.38 -10.60
CA ASP A 190 -16.51 6.99 -10.19
C ASP A 190 -17.27 7.46 -11.44
N GLN A 191 -18.18 6.64 -11.95
CA GLN A 191 -19.02 7.00 -13.10
C GLN A 191 -20.00 8.13 -12.77
N GLN A 192 -20.39 8.24 -11.51
CA GLN A 192 -21.33 9.24 -11.02
C GLN A 192 -20.99 9.64 -9.58
N ILE A 193 -21.12 10.93 -9.27
CA ILE A 193 -20.89 11.55 -7.96
C ILE A 193 -22.24 12.05 -7.46
N ASP A 194 -22.81 11.36 -6.48
CA ASP A 194 -24.06 11.78 -5.85
C ASP A 194 -23.83 13.00 -4.93
N VAL A 195 -24.54 14.10 -5.21
CA VAL A 195 -24.48 15.36 -4.45
C VAL A 195 -25.86 15.72 -3.91
N LEU A 196 -25.97 15.97 -2.62
CA LEU A 196 -27.20 16.40 -1.97
C LEU A 196 -27.15 17.89 -1.62
N VAL A 197 -28.18 18.64 -1.97
CA VAL A 197 -28.39 20.02 -1.50
C VAL A 197 -29.53 20.02 -0.48
N LEU A 198 -29.20 20.33 0.76
CA LEU A 198 -30.16 20.55 1.84
C LEU A 198 -30.43 22.04 1.99
N TYR A 199 -31.69 22.42 2.06
CA TYR A 199 -32.10 23.82 2.16
C TYR A 199 -33.29 24.02 3.09
N SER A 200 -33.41 25.22 3.68
CA SER A 200 -34.53 25.55 4.57
C SER A 200 -35.72 26.15 3.81
N LYS A 201 -35.50 27.25 3.08
CA LYS A 201 -36.56 27.99 2.36
C LYS A 201 -36.43 27.86 0.85
N GLU A 202 -35.32 28.33 0.29
CA GLU A 202 -35.08 28.40 -1.15
C GLU A 202 -33.68 27.89 -1.47
N ILE A 203 -33.52 27.37 -2.68
CA ILE A 203 -32.21 27.05 -3.25
C ILE A 203 -31.87 28.12 -4.29
N PRO A 204 -30.67 28.74 -4.21
CA PRO A 204 -30.21 29.60 -5.29
C PRO A 204 -30.18 28.84 -6.62
N VAL A 205 -30.92 29.31 -7.63
CA VAL A 205 -30.96 28.67 -8.96
C VAL A 205 -29.55 28.52 -9.56
N ILE A 206 -28.67 29.48 -9.30
CA ILE A 206 -27.29 29.45 -9.76
C ILE A 206 -26.46 28.30 -9.14
N LEU A 207 -26.76 27.90 -7.89
CA LEU A 207 -26.09 26.75 -7.25
C LEU A 207 -26.47 25.46 -7.96
N LEU A 208 -27.77 25.24 -8.18
CA LEU A 208 -28.24 24.03 -8.88
C LEU A 208 -27.66 23.96 -10.29
N LYS A 209 -27.75 25.06 -11.06
CA LYS A 209 -27.16 25.12 -12.41
C LYS A 209 -25.65 24.88 -12.41
N ALA A 210 -24.92 25.41 -11.43
CA ALA A 210 -23.49 25.18 -11.31
C ALA A 210 -23.19 23.69 -11.06
N LEU A 211 -23.91 23.05 -10.14
CA LEU A 211 -23.76 21.62 -9.84
C LEU A 211 -24.16 20.73 -11.02
N GLU A 212 -25.27 21.03 -11.70
CA GLU A 212 -25.75 20.30 -12.88
C GLU A 212 -24.84 20.47 -14.10
N SER A 213 -24.09 21.58 -14.17
CA SER A 213 -23.11 21.82 -15.24
C SER A 213 -21.83 21.00 -15.08
N ILE A 214 -21.55 20.50 -13.87
CA ILE A 214 -20.37 19.67 -13.61
C ILE A 214 -20.67 18.25 -14.10
N PRO A 215 -19.89 17.71 -15.06
CA PRO A 215 -20.07 16.33 -15.51
C PRO A 215 -19.98 15.33 -14.36
N PHE A 216 -20.66 14.20 -14.50
CA PHE A 216 -20.73 13.11 -13.50
C PHE A 216 -21.49 13.43 -12.22
N PHE A 217 -21.90 14.68 -11.96
CA PHE A 217 -22.69 14.99 -10.77
C PHE A 217 -24.15 14.52 -10.92
N LYS A 218 -24.65 13.83 -9.90
CA LYS A 218 -26.08 13.55 -9.70
C LYS A 218 -26.59 14.41 -8.58
N VAL A 219 -27.26 15.50 -8.93
CA VAL A 219 -27.74 16.45 -7.94
C VAL A 219 -29.12 16.03 -7.44
N LYS A 220 -29.26 15.89 -6.13
CA LYS A 220 -30.55 15.76 -5.45
C LYS A 220 -30.72 16.94 -4.52
N SER A 221 -31.91 17.53 -4.46
CA SER A 221 -32.25 18.57 -3.50
C SER A 221 -33.34 18.11 -2.56
N GLN A 222 -33.20 18.38 -1.26
CA GLN A 222 -34.23 18.07 -0.26
C GLN A 222 -34.39 19.22 0.71
N GLN A 223 -35.64 19.53 1.06
CA GLN A 223 -35.92 20.49 2.12
C GLN A 223 -35.55 19.86 3.48
N GLN A 224 -35.10 20.70 4.41
CA GLN A 224 -34.58 20.27 5.71
C GLN A 224 -35.55 19.38 6.53
N ASN A 225 -36.86 19.52 6.33
CA ASN A 225 -37.90 18.74 7.01
C ASN A 225 -38.23 17.40 6.32
N GLN A 226 -37.62 17.09 5.17
CA GLN A 226 -37.87 15.88 4.37
C GLN A 226 -36.60 15.02 4.21
N ILE A 227 -35.63 15.18 5.12
CA ILE A 227 -34.35 14.48 5.06
C ILE A 227 -34.56 12.99 5.33
N ASP A 228 -34.02 12.16 4.45
CA ASP A 228 -33.87 10.72 4.67
C ASP A 228 -32.48 10.46 5.27
N TYR A 229 -32.41 10.45 6.61
CA TYR A 229 -31.15 10.32 7.35
C TYR A 229 -30.38 9.03 7.01
N SER A 230 -31.10 7.97 6.64
CA SER A 230 -30.49 6.66 6.30
C SER A 230 -29.60 6.71 5.05
N LYS A 231 -29.77 7.72 4.20
CA LYS A 231 -29.06 7.86 2.93
C LYS A 231 -27.94 8.89 2.95
N LEU A 232 -27.75 9.64 4.03
CA LEU A 232 -26.73 10.72 4.05
C LEU A 232 -25.32 10.19 3.78
N GLY A 233 -25.00 8.99 4.28
CA GLY A 233 -23.72 8.32 4.05
C GLY A 233 -23.45 7.88 2.60
N SER A 234 -24.48 7.80 1.73
CA SER A 234 -24.27 7.39 0.33
C SER A 234 -23.79 8.53 -0.57
N PHE A 235 -24.00 9.78 -0.18
CA PHE A 235 -23.59 10.93 -0.97
C PHE A 235 -22.07 11.17 -0.87
N ARG A 236 -21.49 11.79 -1.89
CA ARG A 236 -20.09 12.26 -1.85
C ARG A 236 -19.98 13.66 -1.25
N LEU A 237 -20.99 14.48 -1.46
CA LEU A 237 -21.07 15.84 -0.95
C LEU A 237 -22.50 16.15 -0.50
N ILE A 238 -22.62 16.74 0.68
CA ILE A 238 -23.85 17.35 1.17
C ILE A 238 -23.61 18.86 1.35
N ILE A 239 -24.37 19.67 0.62
CA ILE A 239 -24.35 21.12 0.71
C ILE A 239 -25.46 21.56 1.65
N LEU A 240 -25.10 22.20 2.76
CA LEU A 240 -26.03 22.77 3.73
C LEU A 240 -26.24 24.24 3.37
N ASN A 241 -27.29 24.53 2.61
CA ASN A 241 -27.60 25.88 2.14
C ASN A 241 -28.61 26.58 3.07
N GLU A 242 -28.09 27.52 3.87
CA GLU A 242 -28.87 28.44 4.70
C GLU A 242 -29.89 27.73 5.61
N LEU A 243 -29.46 26.62 6.23
CA LEU A 243 -30.28 25.86 7.17
C LEU A 243 -30.61 26.71 8.41
N ALA A 244 -31.86 26.61 8.87
CA ALA A 244 -32.35 27.40 9.99
C ALA A 244 -31.89 26.81 11.33
N ASP A 245 -32.28 25.55 11.60
CA ASP A 245 -32.08 24.89 12.90
C ASP A 245 -31.59 23.45 12.71
N ILE A 246 -30.29 23.18 12.82
CA ILE A 246 -29.77 21.80 12.70
C ILE A 246 -29.98 21.07 14.03
N SER A 247 -30.95 20.15 14.07
CA SER A 247 -31.24 19.34 15.26
C SER A 247 -30.05 18.48 15.68
N THR A 248 -30.00 18.08 16.94
CA THR A 248 -28.96 17.16 17.46
C THR A 248 -28.94 15.81 16.72
N GLY A 249 -30.12 15.32 16.31
CA GLY A 249 -30.24 14.13 15.47
C GLY A 249 -29.59 14.33 14.09
N MET A 250 -29.90 15.44 13.40
CA MET A 250 -29.28 15.76 12.11
C MET A 250 -27.76 15.93 12.24
N ALA A 251 -27.29 16.60 13.29
CA ALA A 251 -25.87 16.78 13.55
C ALA A 251 -25.14 15.43 13.71
N THR A 252 -25.74 14.49 14.43
CA THR A 252 -25.17 13.15 14.65
C THR A 252 -25.11 12.35 13.34
N GLU A 253 -26.15 12.40 12.52
CA GLU A 253 -26.17 11.68 11.24
C GLU A 253 -25.22 12.30 10.21
N LEU A 254 -25.06 13.63 10.19
CA LEU A 254 -24.04 14.30 9.39
C LEU A 254 -22.62 13.94 9.86
N GLN A 255 -22.38 13.83 11.17
CA GLN A 255 -21.10 13.34 11.68
C GLN A 255 -20.81 11.92 11.20
N LYS A 256 -21.78 11.00 11.29
CA LYS A 256 -21.63 9.64 10.74
C LYS A 256 -21.34 9.66 9.24
N ALA A 257 -22.01 10.53 8.47
CA ALA A 257 -21.73 10.68 7.05
C ALA A 257 -20.28 11.14 6.79
N THR A 258 -19.74 12.09 7.57
CA THR A 258 -18.32 12.51 7.44
C THR A 258 -17.33 11.38 7.77
N GLN A 259 -17.66 10.51 8.73
CA GLN A 259 -16.87 9.32 9.02
C GLN A 259 -16.89 8.32 7.84
N GLN A 260 -17.97 8.30 7.07
CA GLN A 260 -18.13 7.52 5.83
C GLN A 260 -17.61 8.26 4.57
N ALA A 261 -16.72 9.24 4.74
CA ALA A 261 -16.07 9.99 3.68
C ALA A 261 -17.05 10.81 2.80
N CYS A 262 -18.18 11.25 3.38
CA CYS A 262 -19.08 12.23 2.78
C CYS A 262 -18.64 13.65 3.17
N ASN A 263 -18.32 14.49 2.19
CA ASN A 263 -17.92 15.87 2.44
C ASN A 263 -19.13 16.76 2.73
N LEU A 264 -18.91 17.83 3.49
CA LEU A 264 -19.93 18.85 3.76
C LEU A 264 -19.51 20.20 3.20
N PHE A 265 -20.44 20.97 2.65
CA PHE A 265 -20.21 22.39 2.33
C PHE A 265 -21.31 23.25 2.95
N ILE A 266 -20.93 24.07 3.93
CA ILE A 266 -21.84 24.86 4.74
C ILE A 266 -21.89 26.30 4.23
N PHE A 267 -23.08 26.75 3.83
CA PHE A 267 -23.40 28.14 3.58
C PHE A 267 -24.35 28.65 4.67
N PRO A 268 -23.94 29.66 5.48
CA PRO A 268 -24.74 30.11 6.60
C PRO A 268 -25.96 30.92 6.16
N ARG A 269 -27.04 30.84 6.94
CA ARG A 269 -28.17 31.75 6.85
C ARG A 269 -27.77 33.12 7.44
N PRO A 270 -28.19 34.27 6.86
CA PRO A 270 -27.95 35.58 7.45
C PRO A 270 -28.87 35.81 8.66
N VAL A 271 -28.38 35.54 9.86
CA VAL A 271 -29.11 35.72 11.13
C VAL A 271 -28.35 36.66 12.06
N THR A 272 -29.03 37.68 12.57
CA THR A 272 -28.46 38.70 13.48
C THR A 272 -28.43 38.27 14.94
N ALA A 273 -29.18 37.24 15.33
CA ALA A 273 -29.14 36.59 16.64
C ALA A 273 -28.22 35.36 16.65
N GLN A 274 -27.87 34.88 17.85
CA GLN A 274 -26.95 33.75 18.07
C GLN A 274 -27.40 32.52 17.25
N ASN A 275 -26.46 31.96 16.48
CA ASN A 275 -26.72 30.98 15.44
C ASN A 275 -27.04 29.61 16.07
N ASP A 276 -28.21 29.01 15.82
CA ASP A 276 -28.66 27.75 16.46
C ASP A 276 -27.94 26.48 15.95
N ASN A 277 -26.94 26.63 15.08
CA ASN A 277 -26.15 25.53 14.50
C ASN A 277 -24.98 25.04 15.39
N ILE A 278 -24.92 25.49 16.64
CA ILE A 278 -23.82 25.25 17.60
C ILE A 278 -23.50 23.75 17.74
N HIS A 279 -24.53 22.89 17.72
CA HIS A 279 -24.36 21.47 17.93
C HIS A 279 -23.58 20.78 16.81
N LEU A 280 -23.94 20.99 15.54
CA LEU A 280 -23.20 20.41 14.41
C LEU A 280 -21.72 20.81 14.45
N PHE A 281 -21.48 22.09 14.73
CA PHE A 281 -20.14 22.65 14.68
C PHE A 281 -19.26 22.10 15.81
N SER A 282 -19.84 21.91 17.00
CA SER A 282 -19.16 21.27 18.13
C SER A 282 -18.84 19.79 17.87
N VAL A 283 -19.79 19.05 17.31
CA VAL A 283 -19.67 17.60 17.06
C VAL A 283 -18.66 17.29 15.96
N LEU A 284 -18.53 18.19 14.97
CA LEU A 284 -17.51 18.12 13.93
C LEU A 284 -16.19 18.79 14.31
N ASN A 285 -16.11 19.44 15.47
CA ASN A 285 -14.96 20.24 15.92
C ASN A 285 -14.52 21.32 14.91
N ILE A 286 -15.48 22.02 14.30
CA ILE A 286 -15.24 23.06 13.29
C ILE A 286 -15.42 24.48 13.87
N PRO A 287 -14.83 25.53 13.25
CA PRO A 287 -14.94 26.91 13.71
C PRO A 287 -16.39 27.42 13.76
N GLN A 288 -16.73 28.15 14.82
CA GLN A 288 -18.05 28.73 15.04
C GLN A 288 -18.20 30.09 14.36
N PHE A 289 -19.43 30.43 13.98
CA PHE A 289 -19.77 31.76 13.49
C PHE A 289 -19.97 32.75 14.65
N THR A 290 -19.44 33.96 14.51
CA THR A 290 -19.75 35.10 15.40
C THR A 290 -21.12 35.73 15.05
N ASN A 291 -21.33 36.99 15.41
CA ASN A 291 -22.46 37.78 14.93
C ASN A 291 -22.32 38.08 13.43
N PHE A 292 -23.47 38.22 12.77
CA PHE A 292 -23.54 38.59 11.35
C PHE A 292 -23.24 40.07 11.16
N ASP A 293 -22.31 40.38 10.27
CA ASP A 293 -21.89 41.73 9.91
C ASP A 293 -22.22 42.01 8.44
N THR A 294 -22.84 43.15 8.17
CA THR A 294 -23.23 43.62 6.83
C THR A 294 -22.20 44.56 6.20
N ALA A 295 -21.06 44.78 6.85
CA ALA A 295 -19.96 45.53 6.27
C ALA A 295 -19.43 44.84 5.01
N ARG A 296 -19.13 45.66 4.00
CA ARG A 296 -18.57 45.18 2.73
C ARG A 296 -17.16 44.64 2.94
N LYS A 297 -16.91 43.38 2.56
CA LYS A 297 -15.58 42.76 2.52
C LYS A 297 -15.24 42.25 1.12
N LEU A 298 -13.99 42.46 0.71
CA LEU A 298 -13.46 42.00 -0.56
C LEU A 298 -12.49 40.84 -0.31
N ALA A 299 -12.67 39.72 -1.02
CA ALA A 299 -11.67 38.67 -1.09
C ALA A 299 -10.50 39.12 -1.97
N THR A 300 -9.28 38.95 -1.48
CA THR A 300 -8.06 39.39 -2.18
C THR A 300 -7.03 38.29 -2.38
N HIS A 301 -7.22 37.13 -1.76
CA HIS A 301 -6.33 36.00 -1.91
C HIS A 301 -7.11 34.69 -2.06
N ALA A 302 -6.65 33.83 -2.96
CA ALA A 302 -7.04 32.43 -3.05
C ALA A 302 -5.76 31.59 -2.96
N ASN A 303 -5.82 30.49 -2.19
CA ASN A 303 -4.67 29.62 -1.99
C ASN A 303 -4.45 28.74 -3.23
N LEU A 304 -3.60 29.18 -4.16
CA LEU A 304 -3.34 28.47 -5.41
C LEU A 304 -2.46 27.22 -5.24
N ASP A 305 -1.78 27.09 -4.11
CA ASP A 305 -1.02 25.88 -3.77
C ASP A 305 -1.92 24.78 -3.20
N SER A 306 -3.16 25.11 -2.83
CA SER A 306 -4.18 24.15 -2.39
C SER A 306 -4.48 23.13 -3.48
N ASP A 307 -4.73 21.87 -3.10
CA ASP A 307 -5.21 20.82 -4.00
C ASP A 307 -6.53 21.18 -4.72
N ILE A 308 -7.24 22.19 -4.23
CA ILE A 308 -8.44 22.75 -4.84
C ILE A 308 -8.12 23.50 -6.13
N PHE A 309 -7.04 24.29 -6.14
CA PHE A 309 -6.76 25.28 -7.19
C PHE A 309 -5.45 25.04 -7.95
N LYS A 310 -4.52 24.23 -7.42
CA LYS A 310 -3.19 23.99 -8.00
C LYS A 310 -3.21 23.50 -9.46
N ASP A 311 -4.25 22.76 -9.84
CA ASP A 311 -4.40 22.19 -11.19
C ASP A 311 -5.29 23.05 -12.10
N VAL A 312 -5.89 24.11 -11.55
CA VAL A 312 -6.91 24.94 -12.21
C VAL A 312 -6.32 26.25 -12.70
N PHE A 313 -5.42 26.84 -11.91
CA PHE A 313 -4.87 28.16 -12.17
C PHE A 313 -3.35 28.12 -12.26
N ASN A 314 -2.79 28.98 -13.12
CA ASN A 314 -1.37 29.27 -13.15
C ASN A 314 -1.08 30.54 -12.31
N PRO A 315 -0.38 30.41 -11.17
CA PRO A 315 -0.14 31.54 -10.25
C PRO A 315 0.66 32.68 -10.88
N THR A 316 1.39 32.42 -11.97
CA THR A 316 2.21 33.43 -12.65
C THR A 316 1.49 34.19 -13.76
N ARG A 317 0.33 33.71 -14.23
CA ARG A 317 -0.36 34.26 -15.41
C ARG A 317 -1.78 34.71 -15.16
N ASP A 318 -2.48 34.15 -14.19
CA ASP A 318 -3.91 34.34 -14.06
C ASP A 318 -4.25 35.52 -13.14
N GLN A 319 -5.01 36.47 -13.67
CA GLN A 319 -5.67 37.52 -12.86
C GLN A 319 -7.03 37.00 -12.39
N ILE A 320 -7.03 36.37 -11.22
CA ILE A 320 -8.23 35.72 -10.69
C ILE A 320 -9.19 36.77 -10.11
N LYS A 321 -10.44 36.75 -10.60
CA LYS A 321 -11.49 37.58 -10.03
C LYS A 321 -12.07 36.93 -8.78
N LEU A 322 -11.86 37.58 -7.64
CA LEU A 322 -12.34 37.12 -6.34
C LEU A 322 -13.63 37.82 -5.90
N PRO A 323 -14.45 37.14 -5.07
CA PRO A 323 -15.75 37.64 -4.66
C PRO A 323 -15.73 38.82 -3.68
N THR A 324 -16.82 39.56 -3.70
CA THR A 324 -17.20 40.58 -2.71
C THR A 324 -18.39 40.08 -1.89
N SER A 325 -18.29 40.25 -0.58
CA SER A 325 -19.37 40.04 0.37
C SER A 325 -19.88 41.36 0.95
N PHE A 326 -21.18 41.40 1.21
CA PHE A 326 -21.95 42.44 1.90
C PHE A 326 -22.63 41.87 3.15
N GLY A 327 -22.27 40.65 3.55
CA GLY A 327 -22.87 39.93 4.67
C GLY A 327 -22.00 38.74 5.02
N HIS A 328 -21.40 38.76 6.21
CA HIS A 328 -20.41 37.76 6.60
C HIS A 328 -20.39 37.50 8.11
N TYR A 329 -19.75 36.40 8.48
CA TYR A 329 -19.43 36.01 9.83
C TYR A 329 -17.91 36.00 10.01
N THR A 330 -17.43 36.19 11.24
CA THR A 330 -16.06 35.81 11.59
C THR A 330 -16.08 34.36 12.10
N LEU A 331 -15.03 33.59 11.77
CA LEU A 331 -14.83 32.24 12.27
C LEU A 331 -13.96 32.26 13.52
N ILE A 332 -14.39 31.58 14.59
CA ILE A 332 -13.65 31.49 15.86
C ILE A 332 -13.58 30.05 16.39
N GLY A 333 -12.44 29.70 17.01
CA GLY A 333 -12.21 28.39 17.61
C GLY A 333 -12.18 27.24 16.60
N GLY A 334 -12.42 26.02 17.09
CA GLY A 334 -12.42 24.78 16.29
C GLY A 334 -11.02 24.23 15.99
N ALA A 335 -10.99 23.15 15.21
CA ALA A 335 -9.74 22.58 14.70
C ALA A 335 -9.01 23.53 13.74
N PRO A 336 -7.68 23.36 13.56
CA PRO A 336 -6.94 24.05 12.50
C PRO A 336 -7.58 23.82 11.14
N TYR A 337 -7.59 24.88 10.31
CA TYR A 337 -8.22 24.87 9.01
C TYR A 337 -7.33 25.51 7.95
N GLU A 338 -7.52 25.08 6.72
CA GLU A 338 -6.90 25.69 5.56
C GLU A 338 -7.77 26.85 5.05
N GLN A 339 -7.17 28.01 4.83
CA GLN A 339 -7.84 29.15 4.21
C GLN A 339 -7.80 29.03 2.69
N ILE A 340 -8.94 28.77 2.07
CA ILE A 340 -9.04 28.57 0.61
C ILE A 340 -9.20 29.90 -0.11
N VAL A 341 -10.04 30.78 0.44
CA VAL A 341 -10.23 32.16 -0.02
C VAL A 341 -10.24 33.06 1.20
N THR A 342 -9.49 34.16 1.14
CA THR A 342 -9.25 35.07 2.28
C THR A 342 -9.64 36.50 1.92
N PHE A 343 -10.28 37.18 2.86
CA PHE A 343 -10.58 38.61 2.80
C PHE A 343 -9.32 39.45 2.94
N ARG A 344 -9.40 40.72 2.52
CA ARG A 344 -8.30 41.69 2.63
C ARG A 344 -7.77 41.88 4.05
N ASP A 345 -8.61 41.69 5.06
CA ASP A 345 -8.26 41.80 6.47
C ASP A 345 -7.61 40.52 7.05
N GLY A 346 -7.36 39.51 6.20
CA GLY A 346 -6.77 38.23 6.60
C GLY A 346 -7.76 37.21 7.17
N GLN A 347 -9.04 37.57 7.32
CA GLN A 347 -10.06 36.62 7.76
C GLN A 347 -10.45 35.67 6.63
N PRO A 348 -10.75 34.40 6.93
CA PRO A 348 -11.17 33.44 5.92
C PRO A 348 -12.57 33.76 5.39
N MET A 349 -12.73 33.73 4.06
CA MET A 349 -14.03 33.69 3.41
C MET A 349 -14.50 32.24 3.20
N ILE A 350 -13.60 31.36 2.75
CA ILE A 350 -13.87 29.93 2.57
C ILE A 350 -12.74 29.17 3.24
N SER A 351 -13.10 28.22 4.11
CA SER A 351 -12.15 27.36 4.82
C SER A 351 -12.43 25.89 4.56
N ARG A 352 -11.38 25.06 4.58
CA ARG A 352 -11.46 23.60 4.56
C ARG A 352 -10.95 23.03 5.87
N ILE A 353 -11.71 22.13 6.47
CA ILE A 353 -11.39 21.47 7.74
C ILE A 353 -11.53 19.96 7.55
N LYS A 354 -10.57 19.19 8.05
CA LYS A 354 -10.67 17.73 8.07
C LYS A 354 -11.61 17.29 9.19
N ALA A 355 -12.60 16.46 8.88
CA ALA A 355 -13.53 15.88 9.84
C ALA A 355 -13.74 14.40 9.53
N GLY A 356 -13.17 13.51 10.35
CA GLY A 356 -13.15 12.08 10.08
C GLY A 356 -12.39 11.77 8.78
N ASN A 357 -13.03 11.03 7.87
CA ASN A 357 -12.48 10.65 6.55
C ASN A 357 -12.93 11.62 5.44
N ALA A 358 -13.51 12.76 5.82
CA ALA A 358 -14.07 13.75 4.92
C ALA A 358 -13.49 15.15 5.17
N SER A 359 -13.82 16.06 4.27
CA SER A 359 -13.55 17.49 4.35
C SER A 359 -14.86 18.25 4.56
N VAL A 360 -14.84 19.21 5.49
CA VAL A 360 -15.91 20.18 5.72
C VAL A 360 -15.45 21.53 5.19
N PHE A 361 -16.17 22.05 4.21
CA PHE A 361 -15.99 23.36 3.66
C PHE A 361 -16.95 24.34 4.33
N ILE A 362 -16.46 25.47 4.79
CA ILE A 362 -17.26 26.49 5.47
C ILE A 362 -17.11 27.81 4.74
N SER A 363 -18.24 28.36 4.29
CA SER A 363 -18.31 29.74 3.84
C SER A 363 -18.63 30.64 5.02
N ALA A 364 -17.87 31.71 5.20
CA ALA A 364 -18.17 32.79 6.13
C ALA A 364 -19.36 33.65 5.67
N CYS A 365 -19.82 33.50 4.41
CA CYS A 365 -20.88 34.29 3.81
C CYS A 365 -22.06 33.42 3.36
N PRO A 366 -23.30 33.92 3.45
CA PRO A 366 -24.44 33.29 2.77
C PRO A 366 -24.17 33.14 1.26
N LEU A 367 -24.82 32.18 0.62
CA LEU A 367 -24.73 32.02 -0.83
C LEU A 367 -25.69 32.96 -1.58
N ASN A 368 -26.70 33.48 -0.88
CA ASN A 368 -27.65 34.43 -1.43
C ASN A 368 -26.96 35.64 -2.07
N GLN A 369 -27.33 35.95 -3.31
CA GLN A 369 -26.73 37.02 -4.12
C GLN A 369 -26.97 38.44 -3.58
N LYS A 370 -27.88 38.61 -2.60
CA LYS A 370 -28.04 39.86 -1.86
C LYS A 370 -26.84 40.17 -0.98
N PHE A 371 -26.16 39.13 -0.47
CA PHE A 371 -25.07 39.27 0.50
C PHE A 371 -23.71 38.88 -0.06
N ASN A 372 -23.64 38.14 -1.17
CA ASN A 372 -22.38 37.58 -1.65
C ASN A 372 -22.42 37.33 -3.16
N ASP A 373 -21.35 37.67 -3.88
CA ASP A 373 -21.23 37.41 -5.31
C ASP A 373 -20.39 36.17 -5.66
N LEU A 374 -19.98 35.33 -4.69
CA LEU A 374 -19.26 34.06 -4.91
C LEU A 374 -19.82 33.25 -6.07
N SER A 375 -21.14 33.00 -6.05
CA SER A 375 -21.85 32.26 -7.08
C SER A 375 -21.76 32.85 -8.50
N LYS A 376 -21.45 34.15 -8.63
CA LYS A 376 -21.27 34.86 -9.92
C LYS A 376 -19.84 34.75 -10.46
N ASN A 377 -18.87 34.36 -9.63
CA ASN A 377 -17.47 34.17 -10.03
C ASN A 377 -17.23 32.69 -10.33
N ALA A 378 -17.68 32.25 -11.52
CA ALA A 378 -17.66 30.84 -11.92
C ALA A 378 -16.26 30.21 -11.91
N GLU A 379 -15.22 31.00 -12.21
CA GLU A 379 -13.80 30.57 -12.18
C GLU A 379 -13.40 29.99 -10.82
N ILE A 380 -13.91 30.54 -9.72
CA ILE A 380 -13.64 30.04 -8.36
C ILE A 380 -14.73 29.08 -7.90
N PHE A 381 -16.00 29.39 -8.18
CA PHE A 381 -17.13 28.66 -7.64
C PHE A 381 -17.23 27.23 -8.19
N LEU A 382 -17.01 27.02 -9.49
CA LEU A 382 -17.10 25.69 -10.10
C LEU A 382 -16.00 24.74 -9.60
N PRO A 383 -14.70 25.12 -9.60
CA PRO A 383 -13.65 24.28 -9.02
C PRO A 383 -13.87 23.96 -7.54
N LEU A 384 -14.38 24.93 -6.75
CA LEU A 384 -14.72 24.69 -5.34
C LEU A 384 -15.77 23.59 -5.20
N LEU A 385 -16.88 23.66 -5.95
CA LEU A 385 -17.93 22.64 -5.90
C LEU A 385 -17.41 21.27 -6.36
N PHE A 386 -16.61 21.26 -7.44
CA PHE A 386 -16.03 20.03 -7.97
C PHE A 386 -15.09 19.37 -6.95
N LYS A 387 -14.10 20.11 -6.46
CA LYS A 387 -13.11 19.62 -5.48
C LYS A 387 -13.77 19.26 -4.16
N ALA A 388 -14.78 20.02 -3.71
CA ALA A 388 -15.55 19.67 -2.52
C ALA A 388 -16.24 18.29 -2.64
N ALA A 389 -16.59 17.83 -3.84
CA ALA A 389 -17.18 16.49 -4.02
C ALA A 389 -16.16 15.35 -4.11
N ILE A 390 -14.88 15.64 -4.32
CA ILE A 390 -13.83 14.63 -4.50
C ILE A 390 -12.72 14.67 -3.43
N ALA A 391 -12.70 15.67 -2.54
CA ALA A 391 -11.69 15.86 -1.50
C ALA A 391 -11.83 14.92 -0.27
N SER A 392 -12.43 13.74 -0.43
CA SER A 392 -12.58 12.77 0.66
C SER A 392 -11.55 11.63 0.56
N GLU A 393 -11.05 11.18 1.71
CA GLU A 393 -10.08 10.08 1.81
C GLU A 393 -10.83 8.74 1.82
N ARG A 394 -11.29 8.30 0.66
CA ARG A 394 -11.78 6.92 0.49
C ARG A 394 -10.60 6.00 0.25
N ASN A 395 -9.98 5.53 1.34
CA ASN A 395 -8.91 4.53 1.30
C ASN A 395 -9.47 3.15 0.88
N GLN A 396 -9.82 2.98 -0.39
CA GLN A 396 -10.06 1.67 -0.98
C GLN A 396 -8.85 1.30 -1.84
N ASN A 397 -7.90 0.61 -1.21
CA ASN A 397 -6.78 0.02 -1.92
C ASN A 397 -7.28 -1.24 -2.64
N TYR A 398 -6.97 -1.37 -3.92
CA TYR A 398 -7.23 -2.58 -4.71
C TYR A 398 -5.94 -3.17 -5.25
N THR A 399 -4.81 -2.80 -4.65
CA THR A 399 -3.47 -3.25 -5.04
C THR A 399 -2.71 -3.57 -3.77
N TYR A 400 -2.18 -4.79 -3.72
CA TYR A 400 -1.63 -5.40 -2.53
C TYR A 400 -0.29 -6.08 -2.83
N ASP A 401 0.56 -6.19 -1.81
CA ASP A 401 1.78 -6.99 -1.82
C ASP A 401 1.50 -8.32 -1.11
N LEU A 402 1.76 -9.44 -1.78
CA LEU A 402 1.50 -10.79 -1.26
C LEU A 402 2.28 -11.08 0.04
N SER A 403 3.48 -10.52 0.21
CA SER A 403 4.36 -10.83 1.34
C SER A 403 3.92 -10.26 2.69
N ASN A 404 2.95 -9.35 2.71
CA ASN A 404 2.50 -8.68 3.92
C ASN A 404 1.20 -9.26 4.50
N ASN A 405 0.74 -10.43 4.03
CA ASN A 405 -0.55 -10.99 4.44
C ASN A 405 -1.70 -9.95 4.35
N PRO A 406 -1.94 -9.38 3.17
CA PRO A 406 -2.86 -8.26 3.05
C PRO A 406 -4.29 -8.67 3.42
N GLN A 407 -4.96 -7.80 4.17
CA GLN A 407 -6.41 -7.88 4.40
C GLN A 407 -7.14 -7.04 3.36
N ILE A 408 -8.08 -7.64 2.64
CA ILE A 408 -8.92 -6.92 1.69
C ILE A 408 -10.14 -6.39 2.44
N ASN A 409 -10.38 -5.09 2.34
CA ASN A 409 -11.52 -4.44 2.97
C ASN A 409 -12.45 -3.89 1.89
N LEU A 410 -13.67 -4.44 1.79
CA LEU A 410 -14.68 -4.02 0.82
C LEU A 410 -15.92 -3.52 1.54
N THR A 411 -16.52 -2.43 1.04
CA THR A 411 -17.80 -1.93 1.54
C THR A 411 -18.94 -2.48 0.69
N LEU A 412 -19.83 -3.24 1.32
CA LEU A 412 -21.03 -3.81 0.73
C LEU A 412 -22.14 -2.74 0.61
N GLN A 413 -22.95 -2.83 -0.45
CA GLN A 413 -24.05 -1.88 -0.67
C GLN A 413 -25.22 -2.11 0.30
N GLU A 414 -25.48 -3.36 0.64
CA GLU A 414 -26.59 -3.78 1.50
C GLU A 414 -26.10 -4.53 2.75
N ASN A 415 -26.95 -4.60 3.78
CA ASN A 415 -26.69 -5.45 4.93
C ASN A 415 -27.03 -6.89 4.51
N ILE A 416 -25.99 -7.72 4.35
CA ILE A 416 -26.14 -9.10 3.89
C ILE A 416 -25.92 -10.05 5.06
N ASN A 417 -26.70 -11.13 5.13
CA ASN A 417 -26.51 -12.19 6.10
C ASN A 417 -25.28 -13.04 5.73
N GLU A 418 -24.36 -13.21 6.67
CA GLU A 418 -23.08 -13.92 6.48
C GLU A 418 -23.27 -15.38 6.04
N GLN A 419 -24.36 -16.03 6.44
CA GLN A 419 -24.63 -17.44 6.14
C GLN A 419 -24.85 -17.75 4.64
N ASP A 420 -25.24 -16.75 3.85
CA ASP A 420 -25.50 -16.91 2.41
C ASP A 420 -24.33 -16.42 1.53
N PHE A 421 -23.26 -15.96 2.15
CA PHE A 421 -22.13 -15.31 1.49
C PHE A 421 -21.01 -16.33 1.21
N ILE A 422 -20.51 -16.38 -0.02
CA ILE A 422 -19.37 -17.23 -0.38
C ILE A 422 -18.41 -16.39 -1.21
N VAL A 423 -17.27 -16.03 -0.62
CA VAL A 423 -16.22 -15.28 -1.30
C VAL A 423 -15.34 -16.24 -2.10
N SER A 424 -15.08 -15.90 -3.36
CA SER A 424 -14.07 -16.56 -4.17
C SER A 424 -13.18 -15.53 -4.87
N LEU A 425 -11.89 -15.85 -4.97
CA LEU A 425 -10.91 -15.13 -5.77
C LEU A 425 -10.60 -15.96 -7.02
N ILE A 426 -10.79 -15.39 -8.19
CA ILE A 426 -10.53 -16.06 -9.48
C ILE A 426 -9.60 -15.19 -10.33
N GLY A 427 -8.44 -15.74 -10.67
CA GLY A 427 -7.41 -15.08 -11.47
C GLY A 427 -6.39 -16.09 -11.99
N PRO A 428 -5.07 -15.81 -11.91
CA PRO A 428 -4.00 -16.77 -12.21
C PRO A 428 -4.14 -18.10 -11.45
N GLU A 429 -4.66 -18.04 -10.23
CA GLU A 429 -5.12 -19.21 -9.48
C GLU A 429 -6.53 -18.95 -8.91
N THR A 430 -7.17 -20.00 -8.39
CA THR A 430 -8.49 -19.89 -7.75
C THR A 430 -8.36 -20.19 -6.27
N PHE A 431 -8.95 -19.33 -5.44
CA PHE A 431 -8.83 -19.41 -4.00
C PHE A 431 -10.14 -19.03 -3.28
N ILE A 432 -10.48 -19.74 -2.20
CA ILE A 432 -11.64 -19.42 -1.34
C ILE A 432 -11.09 -18.98 0.02
N PRO A 433 -11.10 -17.67 0.32
CA PRO A 433 -10.54 -17.14 1.55
C PRO A 433 -11.50 -17.28 2.73
N SER A 434 -10.96 -17.09 3.93
CA SER A 434 -11.80 -16.77 5.08
C SER A 434 -12.23 -15.31 5.02
N PHE A 435 -13.45 -15.02 5.45
CA PHE A 435 -13.96 -13.66 5.51
C PHE A 435 -14.82 -13.47 6.75
N ARG A 436 -15.06 -12.20 7.09
CA ARG A 436 -16.01 -11.79 8.12
C ARG A 436 -16.77 -10.56 7.65
N ILE A 437 -18.04 -10.47 8.02
CA ILE A 437 -18.88 -9.30 7.73
C ILE A 437 -19.20 -8.57 9.03
N SER A 438 -18.86 -7.29 9.10
CA SER A 438 -19.26 -6.41 10.20
C SER A 438 -19.99 -5.19 9.67
N ALA A 439 -21.30 -5.12 9.95
CA ALA A 439 -22.23 -4.16 9.36
C ALA A 439 -22.22 -4.21 7.82
N LYS A 440 -21.48 -3.30 7.16
CA LYS A 440 -21.31 -3.24 5.70
C LYS A 440 -19.87 -3.48 5.25
N ASN A 441 -18.96 -3.83 6.15
CA ASN A 441 -17.57 -4.06 5.82
C ASN A 441 -17.31 -5.57 5.72
N LEU A 442 -16.97 -6.01 4.52
CA LEU A 442 -16.44 -7.34 4.25
C LEU A 442 -14.92 -7.28 4.41
N ILE A 443 -14.40 -8.08 5.32
CA ILE A 443 -12.97 -8.23 5.56
C ILE A 443 -12.58 -9.63 5.11
N ILE A 444 -11.62 -9.72 4.19
CA ILE A 444 -11.14 -10.99 3.61
C ILE A 444 -9.70 -11.20 4.06
N ASP A 445 -9.43 -12.36 4.65
CA ASP A 445 -8.12 -12.79 5.14
C ASP A 445 -7.53 -13.85 4.20
N LEU A 446 -6.32 -13.60 3.69
CA LEU A 446 -5.66 -14.49 2.71
C LEU A 446 -4.70 -15.51 3.34
N TYR A 447 -4.21 -15.29 4.57
CA TYR A 447 -3.34 -16.21 5.34
C TYR A 447 -2.21 -16.89 4.53
N ASP A 448 -1.47 -16.14 3.71
CA ASP A 448 -0.38 -16.64 2.84
C ASP A 448 -0.77 -17.74 1.84
N GLN A 449 -2.08 -17.92 1.57
CA GLN A 449 -2.55 -18.99 0.67
C GLN A 449 -2.56 -18.57 -0.80
N LEU A 450 -2.66 -17.26 -1.06
CA LEU A 450 -2.51 -16.70 -2.40
C LEU A 450 -1.02 -16.55 -2.70
N LYS A 451 -0.54 -17.23 -3.75
CA LYS A 451 0.88 -17.34 -4.07
C LYS A 451 1.25 -16.67 -5.39
N THR A 452 0.29 -16.49 -6.27
CA THR A 452 0.56 -16.03 -7.63
C THR A 452 0.23 -14.54 -7.76
N ALA A 453 1.17 -13.73 -8.23
CA ALA A 453 0.89 -12.33 -8.57
C ALA A 453 -0.05 -12.22 -9.78
N GLY A 454 -0.88 -11.19 -9.78
CA GLY A 454 -1.80 -10.90 -10.88
C GLY A 454 -3.07 -10.19 -10.43
N ILE A 455 -4.02 -10.11 -11.36
CA ILE A 455 -5.33 -9.50 -11.10
C ILE A 455 -6.36 -10.60 -10.87
N TYR A 456 -7.09 -10.48 -9.76
CA TYR A 456 -8.12 -11.40 -9.33
C TYR A 456 -9.47 -10.71 -9.31
N THR A 457 -10.50 -11.44 -9.72
CA THR A 457 -11.90 -11.10 -9.46
C THR A 457 -12.28 -11.61 -8.08
N ILE A 458 -12.96 -10.79 -7.29
CA ILE A 458 -13.53 -11.15 -6.01
C ILE A 458 -15.04 -11.25 -6.21
N ASN A 459 -15.58 -12.46 -6.06
CA ASN A 459 -16.98 -12.74 -6.32
C ASN A 459 -17.69 -13.22 -5.05
N ASN A 460 -18.96 -12.86 -4.88
CA ASN A 460 -19.90 -13.54 -4.02
C ASN A 460 -20.67 -14.56 -4.88
N LYS A 461 -20.37 -15.84 -4.74
CA LYS A 461 -20.85 -16.87 -5.68
C LYS A 461 -20.47 -16.49 -7.12
N GLU A 462 -21.43 -16.02 -7.92
CA GLU A 462 -21.24 -15.58 -9.30
C GLU A 462 -21.26 -14.05 -9.48
N GLU A 463 -21.62 -13.30 -8.43
CA GLU A 463 -21.71 -11.83 -8.47
C GLU A 463 -20.35 -11.18 -8.22
N LEU A 464 -19.91 -10.32 -9.13
CA LEU A 464 -18.66 -9.56 -8.99
C LEU A 464 -18.78 -8.50 -7.89
N LEU A 465 -17.95 -8.60 -6.85
CA LEU A 465 -17.81 -7.58 -5.81
C LEU A 465 -16.74 -6.56 -6.16
N ALA A 466 -15.55 -7.02 -6.56
CA ALA A 466 -14.40 -6.18 -6.82
C ALA A 466 -13.34 -6.85 -7.71
N TYR A 467 -12.41 -6.05 -8.22
CA TYR A 467 -11.12 -6.53 -8.70
C TYR A 467 -10.04 -6.17 -7.70
N SER A 468 -9.02 -7.00 -7.55
CA SER A 468 -7.84 -6.69 -6.76
C SER A 468 -6.59 -7.22 -7.44
N ALA A 469 -5.54 -6.40 -7.42
CA ALA A 469 -4.22 -6.73 -7.92
C ALA A 469 -3.31 -7.16 -6.77
N PHE A 470 -2.56 -8.22 -6.99
CA PHE A 470 -1.55 -8.73 -6.07
C PHE A 470 -0.20 -8.73 -6.79
N ASN A 471 0.80 -8.17 -6.14
CA ASN A 471 2.17 -8.14 -6.63
C ASN A 471 3.08 -8.95 -5.69
N ASP A 472 4.12 -9.55 -6.27
CA ASP A 472 5.18 -10.17 -5.49
C ASP A 472 5.96 -9.14 -4.67
N SER A 473 6.60 -9.61 -3.59
CA SER A 473 7.43 -8.75 -2.76
C SER A 473 8.62 -8.22 -3.54
N ARG A 474 8.75 -6.90 -3.62
CA ARG A 474 9.93 -6.27 -4.24
C ARG A 474 11.19 -6.35 -3.35
N ARG A 475 11.13 -7.03 -2.19
CA ARG A 475 12.31 -7.30 -1.35
C ARG A 475 13.31 -8.23 -2.03
N GLU A 476 12.85 -9.15 -2.88
CA GLU A 476 13.71 -10.04 -3.68
C GLU A 476 14.46 -9.27 -4.77
N SER A 477 13.87 -8.19 -5.29
CA SER A 477 14.52 -7.36 -6.32
C SER A 477 15.79 -6.66 -5.83
N ASN A 478 16.03 -6.55 -4.51
CA ASN A 478 17.29 -6.05 -3.98
C ASN A 478 18.32 -7.19 -3.82
N LEU A 479 19.06 -7.45 -4.90
CA LEU A 479 20.10 -8.49 -4.95
C LEU A 479 21.41 -8.09 -4.27
N ALA A 480 21.44 -7.08 -3.39
CA ALA A 480 22.67 -6.72 -2.69
C ALA A 480 23.15 -7.91 -1.84
N VAL A 481 24.16 -8.65 -2.31
CA VAL A 481 24.70 -9.83 -1.62
C VAL A 481 25.71 -9.42 -0.55
N ILE A 482 25.72 -10.13 0.58
CA ILE A 482 26.84 -10.06 1.53
C ILE A 482 27.99 -10.88 0.95
N ARG A 483 29.13 -10.23 0.69
CA ARG A 483 30.31 -10.93 0.13
C ARG A 483 30.75 -12.07 1.06
N PRO A 484 31.27 -13.19 0.54
CA PRO A 484 31.73 -14.32 1.37
C PRO A 484 32.71 -13.90 2.47
N GLU A 485 33.60 -12.97 2.16
CA GLU A 485 34.54 -12.37 3.12
C GLU A 485 33.83 -11.67 4.28
N GLU A 486 32.71 -10.99 4.02
CA GLU A 486 31.88 -10.35 5.04
C GLU A 486 31.04 -11.38 5.81
N LEU A 487 30.52 -12.43 5.17
CA LEU A 487 29.78 -13.51 5.84
C LEU A 487 30.59 -14.13 6.97
N SER A 488 31.90 -14.36 6.76
CA SER A 488 32.79 -14.85 7.81
C SER A 488 32.95 -13.87 8.99
N LYS A 489 32.88 -12.55 8.77
CA LYS A 489 32.96 -11.55 9.83
C LYS A 489 31.65 -11.44 10.61
N TYR A 490 30.52 -11.56 9.92
CA TYR A 490 29.20 -11.51 10.54
C TYR A 490 28.85 -12.79 11.31
N TYR A 491 29.25 -13.97 10.80
CA TYR A 491 28.79 -15.26 11.30
C TYR A 491 29.90 -16.24 11.74
N GLY A 492 31.17 -15.91 11.56
CA GLY A 492 32.30 -16.85 11.72
C GLY A 492 32.54 -17.41 13.12
N GLY A 493 31.87 -16.89 14.16
CA GLY A 493 31.90 -17.47 15.51
C GLY A 493 31.05 -18.74 15.66
N PHE A 494 30.04 -18.94 14.80
CA PHE A 494 29.01 -19.99 14.94
C PHE A 494 28.67 -20.71 13.64
N CYS A 495 29.07 -20.13 12.49
CA CYS A 495 28.84 -20.71 11.17
C CYS A 495 30.17 -20.90 10.45
N LYS A 496 30.26 -22.00 9.70
CA LYS A 496 31.39 -22.31 8.84
C LYS A 496 31.08 -21.89 7.41
N LEU A 497 31.93 -21.07 6.82
CA LEU A 497 31.79 -20.68 5.41
C LEU A 497 32.53 -21.68 4.52
N ILE A 498 31.81 -22.29 3.58
CA ILE A 498 32.37 -23.16 2.53
C ILE A 498 32.37 -22.35 1.23
N ASN A 499 33.45 -21.62 0.98
CA ASN A 499 33.60 -20.80 -0.22
C ASN A 499 34.55 -21.49 -1.21
N ASP A 500 34.00 -22.23 -2.17
CA ASP A 500 34.79 -22.76 -3.29
C ASP A 500 34.35 -22.06 -4.58
N ASN A 501 35.10 -21.02 -4.96
CA ASN A 501 34.89 -20.28 -6.21
C ASN A 501 35.35 -21.07 -7.44
N ASN A 502 35.93 -22.26 -7.25
CA ASN A 502 36.35 -23.14 -8.33
C ASN A 502 35.39 -24.32 -8.39
N ASN A 503 34.98 -24.72 -9.60
CA ASN A 503 34.14 -25.88 -9.92
C ASN A 503 34.75 -27.25 -9.50
N SER A 504 35.57 -27.31 -8.45
CA SER A 504 36.10 -28.54 -7.86
C SER A 504 35.01 -29.26 -7.06
N ASP A 505 34.74 -30.49 -7.48
CA ASP A 505 33.88 -31.50 -6.86
C ASP A 505 33.56 -31.23 -5.36
N PHE A 506 32.42 -30.60 -5.08
CA PHE A 506 31.93 -30.27 -3.72
C PHE A 506 31.90 -31.50 -2.79
N THR A 507 31.77 -32.70 -3.38
CA THR A 507 31.88 -33.99 -2.71
C THR A 507 33.24 -34.18 -2.02
N SER A 508 34.32 -33.71 -2.64
CA SER A 508 35.69 -33.83 -2.14
C SER A 508 35.92 -32.94 -0.91
N VAL A 509 35.38 -31.72 -0.91
CA VAL A 509 35.44 -30.77 0.21
C VAL A 509 34.70 -31.32 1.43
N ILE A 510 33.49 -31.84 1.25
CA ILE A 510 32.73 -32.47 2.34
C ILE A 510 33.44 -33.72 2.87
N LYS A 511 34.06 -34.53 1.99
CA LYS A 511 34.78 -35.75 2.39
C LYS A 511 36.06 -35.45 3.16
N SER A 512 36.84 -34.45 2.75
CA SER A 512 38.04 -34.04 3.49
C SER A 512 37.71 -33.46 4.86
N GLU A 513 36.56 -32.82 4.99
CA GLU A 513 36.07 -32.21 6.23
C GLU A 513 35.51 -33.22 7.24
N ARG A 514 34.74 -34.21 6.79
CA ARG A 514 34.26 -35.32 7.66
C ARG A 514 35.37 -36.24 8.13
N SER A 515 36.47 -36.29 7.40
CA SER A 515 37.64 -37.09 7.74
C SER A 515 38.54 -36.25 8.64
N GLY A 516 38.23 -36.19 9.94
CA GLY A 516 39.09 -35.53 10.93
C GLY A 516 40.56 -36.01 10.83
N PRO A 517 41.53 -35.28 11.42
CA PRO A 517 42.94 -35.64 11.30
C PRO A 517 43.13 -37.11 11.67
N PHE A 518 43.85 -37.86 10.82
CA PHE A 518 44.10 -39.29 10.96
C PHE A 518 44.94 -39.58 12.23
N LEU A 519 44.31 -39.44 13.41
CA LEU A 519 44.93 -39.60 14.72
C LEU A 519 45.19 -41.08 15.05
N TRP A 520 44.57 -42.00 14.32
CA TRP A 520 44.76 -43.43 14.48
C TRP A 520 46.23 -43.84 14.34
N TRP A 521 47.00 -43.17 13.49
CA TRP A 521 48.43 -43.44 13.33
C TRP A 521 49.22 -43.06 14.60
N TYR A 522 48.88 -41.92 15.23
CA TYR A 522 49.47 -41.51 16.50
C TYR A 522 49.07 -42.44 17.65
N LEU A 523 47.82 -42.91 17.68
CA LEU A 523 47.34 -43.90 18.65
C LEU A 523 48.03 -45.26 18.47
N LEU A 524 48.30 -45.66 17.22
CA LEU A 524 48.99 -46.91 16.91
C LEU A 524 50.47 -46.85 17.34
N ILE A 525 51.14 -45.73 17.08
CA ILE A 525 52.51 -45.49 17.58
C ILE A 525 52.53 -45.47 19.11
N ALA A 526 51.58 -44.78 19.75
CA ALA A 526 51.49 -44.74 21.21
C ALA A 526 51.26 -46.14 21.81
N SER A 527 50.42 -46.97 21.18
CA SER A 527 50.22 -48.38 21.58
C SER A 527 51.50 -49.21 21.47
N PHE A 528 52.29 -49.04 20.40
CA PHE A 528 53.60 -49.70 20.27
C PHE A 528 54.60 -49.25 21.34
N ILE A 529 54.63 -47.95 21.64
CA ILE A 529 55.48 -47.41 22.71
C ILE A 529 55.08 -48.00 24.06
N PHE A 530 53.78 -48.08 24.37
CA PHE A 530 53.30 -48.70 25.60
C PHE A 530 53.67 -50.18 25.71
N LEU A 531 53.58 -50.96 24.63
CA LEU A 531 54.02 -52.36 24.61
C LEU A 531 55.53 -52.52 24.84
N ILE A 532 56.35 -51.62 24.28
CA ILE A 532 57.79 -51.63 24.50
C ILE A 532 58.11 -51.27 25.96
N ILE A 533 57.45 -50.24 26.51
CA ILE A 533 57.59 -49.84 27.92
C ILE A 533 57.17 -50.97 28.84
N GLU A 534 56.06 -51.65 28.55
CA GLU A 534 55.58 -52.81 29.31
C GLU A 534 56.60 -53.96 29.28
N SER A 535 57.14 -54.29 28.10
CA SER A 535 58.16 -55.33 27.96
C SER A 535 59.46 -54.99 28.72
N LEU A 536 59.88 -53.72 28.70
CA LEU A 536 61.01 -53.24 29.47
C LEU A 536 60.74 -53.30 30.98
N LEU A 537 59.55 -52.87 31.43
CA LEU A 537 59.15 -52.97 32.83
C LEU A 537 59.15 -54.43 33.31
N ILE A 538 58.55 -55.36 32.56
CA ILE A 538 58.54 -56.79 32.90
C ILE A 538 59.95 -57.36 32.98
N ARG A 539 60.85 -56.92 32.09
CA ARG A 539 62.23 -57.43 32.03
C ARG A 539 63.12 -56.88 33.15
N PHE A 540 62.95 -55.62 33.54
CA PHE A 540 63.79 -54.98 34.56
C PHE A 540 63.23 -55.10 35.98
N TRP A 541 61.94 -55.39 36.15
CA TRP A 541 61.33 -55.53 37.48
C TRP A 541 61.51 -56.94 38.10
N LYS A 542 62.05 -57.91 37.36
CA LYS A 542 62.35 -59.26 37.89
C LYS A 542 63.68 -59.40 38.63
N ASN A 543 64.43 -58.31 38.82
CA ASN A 543 65.74 -58.31 39.51
C ASN A 543 65.78 -57.46 40.79
N HIS A 544 64.66 -57.32 41.51
CA HIS A 544 64.66 -56.90 42.91
C HIS A 544 63.77 -57.79 43.77
#